data_AF-A0A6M3T0L3-F1
#
_entry.id   AF-A0A6M3T0L3-F1
#
_cell.length_a   1.000
_cell.length_b   1.000
_cell.length_c   1.000
_cell.angle_alpha   90.00
_cell.angle_beta   90.00
_cell.angle_gamma   90.00
#
_symmetry.space_group_name_H-M   'P 1'
#
loop_
_entity.id
_entity.type
_entity.pdbx_description
1 polymer ?
#
loop_
_entity_poly.entity_id
_entity_poly.type
_entity_poly.pdbx_seq_one_letter_code
_entity_poly.pdbx_strand_id
1 'polypeptide(L)'
;MAAAAQDAFREAVFGREGGARQRVFRKAKASALATGTRALPRTVDGGYAHGVARAAAAEFLALLVFVFVSAGSVESFSKITGGSTDSGYVLGVAFAHGITIALTVAIAAAYSGGHVNPAVTLGFLLTGRLDVLAAIAYWVAQLLGAIAGGFLLSLIWGKKVHGLGSHSFAPGVSTVHGLEVEIILTFVLVLTVWGTAVDPRGNKTLAPYLIGLAVFVGVLFGAPLTGPSLNPARTVGVAVWSGNWDHHWVYWLGPFIGAAVAALLFELAFIRATDPPEHDDIYEEILANEEFQA
;
A
#
# COMPACT_ATOMS: atom_id res chain seq x y z
N MET A 1 11.84 42.03 -36.90
CA MET A 1 10.40 41.67 -36.85
C MET A 1 10.15 40.20 -36.50
N ALA A 2 11.03 39.24 -36.87
CA ALA A 2 10.84 37.82 -36.54
C ALA A 2 10.98 37.48 -35.03
N ALA A 3 11.94 38.09 -34.32
CA ALA A 3 12.17 37.82 -32.89
C ALA A 3 10.98 38.22 -31.99
N ALA A 4 10.34 39.36 -32.30
CA ALA A 4 9.16 39.83 -31.55
C ALA A 4 7.93 38.92 -31.73
N ALA A 5 7.83 38.23 -32.87
CA ALA A 5 6.74 37.27 -33.14
C ALA A 5 6.96 35.93 -32.43
N GLN A 6 8.22 35.48 -32.30
CA GLN A 6 8.57 34.28 -31.52
C GLN A 6 8.38 34.49 -30.02
N ASP A 7 8.70 35.67 -29.50
CA ASP A 7 8.52 35.99 -28.08
C ASP A 7 7.03 36.08 -27.70
N ALA A 8 6.20 36.67 -28.57
CA ALA A 8 4.74 36.70 -28.38
C ALA A 8 4.11 35.30 -28.43
N PHE A 9 4.63 34.40 -29.29
CA PHE A 9 4.18 33.01 -29.37
C PHE A 9 4.59 32.20 -28.13
N ARG A 10 5.83 32.36 -27.65
CA ARG A 10 6.30 31.72 -26.41
C ARG A 10 5.55 32.20 -25.17
N GLU A 11 5.24 33.49 -25.10
CA GLU A 11 4.47 34.06 -23.98
C GLU A 11 3.01 33.58 -23.99
N ALA A 12 2.41 33.37 -25.18
CA ALA A 12 1.06 32.83 -25.35
C ALA A 12 0.95 31.32 -25.06
N VAL A 13 2.00 30.54 -25.29
CA VAL A 13 1.99 29.07 -25.10
C VAL A 13 2.43 28.66 -23.69
N PHE A 14 3.41 29.35 -23.09
CA PHE A 14 4.06 28.90 -21.85
C PHE A 14 3.83 29.80 -20.63
N GLY A 15 3.30 31.02 -20.83
CA GLY A 15 3.06 31.98 -19.75
C GLY A 15 4.34 32.47 -19.05
N ARG A 16 4.31 33.70 -18.51
CA ARG A 16 5.45 34.29 -17.76
C ARG A 16 5.93 33.48 -16.56
N GLU A 17 5.13 32.54 -16.07
CA GLU A 17 5.44 31.71 -14.89
C GLU A 17 6.39 30.53 -15.18
N GLY A 18 6.48 30.04 -16.43
CA GLY A 18 7.33 28.90 -16.79
C GLY A 18 8.82 29.16 -16.62
N GLY A 19 9.29 30.35 -17.03
CA GLY A 19 10.70 30.75 -16.94
C GLY A 19 11.17 31.11 -15.52
N ALA A 20 10.24 31.37 -14.58
CA ALA A 20 10.57 31.59 -13.18
C ALA A 20 10.78 30.25 -12.44
N ARG A 21 9.92 29.25 -12.70
CA ARG A 21 10.06 27.88 -12.17
C ARG A 21 11.37 27.21 -12.61
N GLN A 22 11.73 27.36 -13.89
CA GLN A 22 12.99 26.77 -14.42
C GLN A 22 14.25 27.38 -13.78
N ARG A 23 14.24 28.68 -13.46
CA ARG A 23 15.39 29.34 -12.81
C ARG A 23 15.55 28.94 -11.33
N VAL A 24 14.46 28.67 -10.62
CA VAL A 24 14.48 28.15 -9.25
C VAL A 24 15.03 26.72 -9.23
N PHE A 25 14.62 25.88 -10.18
CA PHE A 25 15.13 24.51 -10.32
C PHE A 25 16.64 24.45 -10.64
N ARG A 26 17.13 25.30 -11.56
CA ARG A 26 18.58 25.36 -11.87
C ARG A 26 19.42 25.82 -10.68
N LYS A 27 18.93 26.79 -9.89
CA LYS A 27 19.64 27.23 -8.68
C LYS A 27 19.63 26.17 -7.57
N ALA A 28 18.54 25.41 -7.41
CA ALA A 28 18.47 24.31 -6.45
C ALA A 28 19.41 23.15 -6.81
N LYS A 29 19.48 22.78 -8.10
CA LYS A 29 20.37 21.73 -8.61
C LYS A 29 21.84 22.10 -8.47
N ALA A 30 22.20 23.36 -8.76
CA ALA A 30 23.58 23.84 -8.61
C ALA A 30 24.05 23.94 -7.14
N SER A 31 23.15 24.26 -6.20
CA SER A 31 23.46 24.33 -4.76
C SER A 31 23.72 22.96 -4.13
N ALA A 32 23.00 21.93 -4.58
CA ALA A 32 23.14 20.55 -4.10
C ALA A 32 24.46 19.88 -4.52
N LEU A 33 25.02 20.29 -5.66
CA LEU A 33 26.30 19.76 -6.17
C LEU A 33 27.54 20.34 -5.47
N ALA A 34 27.40 21.48 -4.79
CA ALA A 34 28.53 22.20 -4.18
C ALA A 34 28.81 21.83 -2.71
N THR A 35 27.90 21.15 -2.01
CA THR A 35 27.95 21.04 -0.53
C THR A 35 28.21 19.64 0.03
N GLY A 36 28.44 18.62 -0.82
CA GLY A 36 28.99 17.32 -0.40
C GLY A 36 28.24 16.59 0.72
N THR A 37 26.98 16.95 0.99
CA THR A 37 26.18 16.40 2.08
C THR A 37 25.14 15.46 1.49
N ARG A 38 25.26 14.17 1.82
CA ARG A 38 24.34 13.09 1.42
C ARG A 38 22.98 13.29 2.10
N ALA A 39 22.14 14.15 1.52
CA ALA A 39 20.73 14.31 1.87
C ALA A 39 19.89 13.42 0.94
N LEU A 40 18.99 12.63 1.53
CA LEU A 40 18.09 11.72 0.84
C LEU A 40 17.24 12.47 -0.23
N PRO A 41 16.98 11.87 -1.40
CA PRO A 41 16.23 12.55 -2.46
C PRO A 41 14.81 12.86 -1.99
N ARG A 42 14.43 14.14 -2.03
CA ARG A 42 13.04 14.58 -1.87
C ARG A 42 12.33 14.43 -3.21
N THR A 43 11.12 13.88 -3.22
CA THR A 43 10.23 13.92 -4.38
C THR A 43 9.73 15.36 -4.60
N VAL A 44 9.54 15.71 -5.87
CA VAL A 44 9.25 17.07 -6.37
C VAL A 44 7.86 17.58 -5.97
N ASP A 45 6.96 16.76 -5.41
CA ASP A 45 5.65 17.18 -4.90
C ASP A 45 5.36 16.66 -3.49
N GLY A 46 6.22 16.99 -2.51
CA GLY A 46 5.90 16.86 -1.09
C GLY A 46 5.86 15.42 -0.59
N GLY A 47 7.05 14.84 -0.37
CA GLY A 47 7.18 13.68 0.53
C GLY A 47 6.51 13.96 1.87
N TYR A 48 5.82 12.94 2.41
CA TYR A 48 5.00 12.95 3.63
C TYR A 48 5.18 14.23 4.46
N ALA A 49 4.17 15.13 4.47
CA ALA A 49 4.21 16.40 5.20
C ALA A 49 4.42 16.25 6.72
N HIS A 50 4.56 15.02 7.21
CA HIS A 50 4.65 14.60 8.59
C HIS A 50 5.84 13.63 8.77
N GLY A 51 6.63 13.81 9.82
CA GLY A 51 7.79 12.95 10.10
C GLY A 51 7.40 11.49 10.38
N VAL A 52 8.38 10.57 10.27
CA VAL A 52 8.22 9.11 10.42
C VAL A 52 7.40 8.70 11.65
N ALA A 53 7.54 9.41 12.77
CA ALA A 53 6.76 9.14 13.99
C ALA A 53 5.24 9.31 13.79
N ARG A 54 4.79 10.34 13.05
CA ARG A 54 3.37 10.57 12.77
C ARG A 54 2.82 9.53 11.81
N ALA A 55 3.61 9.15 10.81
CA ALA A 55 3.25 8.08 9.88
C ALA A 55 3.14 6.72 10.60
N ALA A 56 4.10 6.39 11.46
CA ALA A 56 4.06 5.19 12.29
C ALA A 56 2.85 5.18 13.23
N ALA A 57 2.50 6.32 13.85
CA ALA A 57 1.29 6.42 14.69
C ALA A 57 0.00 6.17 13.88
N ALA A 58 -0.07 6.67 12.64
CA ALA A 58 -1.20 6.41 11.75
C ALA A 58 -1.29 4.93 11.37
N GLU A 59 -0.18 4.28 11.02
CA GLU A 59 -0.13 2.84 10.75
C GLU A 59 -0.53 1.99 11.96
N PHE A 60 -0.06 2.35 13.16
CA PHE A 60 -0.45 1.70 14.42
C PHE A 60 -1.96 1.78 14.64
N LEU A 61 -2.55 2.97 14.56
CA LEU A 61 -3.97 3.17 14.80
C LEU A 61 -4.82 2.45 13.74
N ALA A 62 -4.40 2.52 12.47
CA ALA A 62 -5.05 1.85 11.37
C ALA A 62 -5.07 0.33 11.54
N LEU A 63 -3.94 -0.30 11.90
CA LEU A 63 -3.92 -1.75 12.15
C LEU A 63 -4.70 -2.14 13.40
N LEU A 64 -4.66 -1.33 14.45
CA LEU A 64 -5.45 -1.59 15.67
C LEU A 64 -6.92 -1.68 15.33
N VAL A 65 -7.46 -0.66 14.65
CA VAL A 65 -8.86 -0.62 14.25
C VAL A 65 -9.17 -1.75 13.28
N PHE A 66 -8.29 -1.99 12.30
CA PHE A 66 -8.49 -3.07 11.33
C PHE A 66 -8.61 -4.43 12.02
N VAL A 67 -7.64 -4.81 12.85
CA VAL A 67 -7.63 -6.11 13.51
C VAL A 67 -8.83 -6.26 14.45
N PHE A 68 -9.11 -5.24 15.26
CA PHE A 68 -10.22 -5.25 16.22
C PHE A 68 -11.57 -5.49 15.54
N VAL A 69 -11.90 -4.70 14.52
CA VAL A 69 -13.22 -4.79 13.85
C VAL A 69 -13.31 -6.03 12.96
N SER A 70 -12.27 -6.32 12.18
CA SER A 70 -12.29 -7.46 11.25
C SER A 70 -12.37 -8.80 11.98
N ALA A 71 -11.55 -9.04 13.01
CA ALA A 71 -11.67 -10.24 13.85
C ALA A 71 -12.96 -10.23 14.68
N GLY A 72 -13.39 -9.08 15.19
CA GLY A 72 -14.66 -8.97 15.91
C GLY A 72 -15.85 -9.36 15.05
N SER A 73 -15.81 -9.10 13.74
CA SER A 73 -16.84 -9.56 12.82
C SER A 73 -16.90 -11.08 12.73
N VAL A 74 -15.76 -11.77 12.71
CA VAL A 74 -15.69 -13.24 12.71
C VAL A 74 -16.37 -13.82 13.96
N GLU A 75 -16.05 -13.27 15.13
CA GLU A 75 -16.66 -13.68 16.40
C GLU A 75 -18.16 -13.40 16.44
N SER A 76 -18.56 -12.21 15.97
CA SER A 76 -19.97 -11.80 15.93
C SER A 76 -20.80 -12.70 15.03
N PHE A 77 -20.37 -12.93 13.78
CA PHE A 77 -21.09 -13.78 12.86
C PHE A 77 -21.06 -15.25 13.29
N SER A 78 -19.95 -15.75 13.86
CA SER A 78 -19.89 -17.10 14.41
C SER A 78 -20.91 -17.29 15.54
N LYS A 79 -21.04 -16.30 16.44
CA LYS A 79 -22.02 -16.34 17.52
C LYS A 79 -23.46 -16.30 17.02
N ILE A 80 -23.77 -15.44 16.04
CA ILE A 80 -25.12 -15.30 15.49
C ILE A 80 -25.57 -16.57 14.75
N THR A 81 -24.65 -17.20 14.02
CA THR A 81 -24.93 -18.36 13.17
C THR A 81 -24.76 -19.71 13.89
N GLY A 82 -24.41 -19.69 15.18
CA GLY A 82 -24.13 -20.92 15.94
C GLY A 82 -22.90 -21.69 15.45
N GLY A 83 -21.94 -20.99 14.82
CA GLY A 83 -20.74 -21.58 14.23
C GLY A 83 -20.90 -22.05 12.78
N SER A 84 -22.05 -21.84 12.14
CA SER A 84 -22.23 -22.09 10.70
C SER A 84 -21.37 -21.12 9.87
N THR A 85 -20.73 -21.64 8.83
CA THR A 85 -19.89 -20.89 7.88
C THR A 85 -20.55 -20.80 6.50
N ASP A 86 -21.87 -20.62 6.49
CA ASP A 86 -22.67 -20.45 5.27
C ASP A 86 -22.36 -19.15 4.50
N SER A 87 -23.04 -18.95 3.36
CA SER A 87 -22.84 -17.79 2.51
C SER A 87 -23.14 -16.46 3.21
N GLY A 88 -24.08 -16.43 4.15
CA GLY A 88 -24.41 -15.23 4.93
C GLY A 88 -23.29 -14.86 5.88
N TYR A 89 -22.71 -15.86 6.58
CA TYR A 89 -21.51 -15.69 7.39
C TYR A 89 -20.35 -15.11 6.56
N VAL A 90 -20.02 -15.77 5.44
CA VAL A 90 -18.87 -15.39 4.60
C VAL A 90 -19.04 -13.97 4.04
N LEU A 91 -20.24 -13.63 3.55
CA LEU A 91 -20.53 -12.30 3.03
C LEU A 91 -20.40 -11.22 4.11
N GLY A 92 -20.93 -11.47 5.30
CA GLY A 92 -20.87 -10.53 6.42
C GLY A 92 -19.43 -10.27 6.89
N VAL A 93 -18.64 -11.34 7.06
CA VAL A 93 -17.22 -11.25 7.45
C VAL A 93 -16.41 -10.54 6.36
N ALA A 94 -16.59 -10.90 5.09
CA ALA A 94 -15.90 -10.25 3.98
C ALA A 94 -16.20 -8.76 3.91
N PHE A 95 -17.48 -8.38 4.02
CA PHE A 95 -17.91 -6.99 3.97
C PHE A 95 -17.29 -6.17 5.10
N ALA A 96 -17.29 -6.71 6.32
CA ALA A 96 -16.66 -6.07 7.47
C ALA A 96 -15.15 -5.88 7.27
N HIS A 97 -14.43 -6.88 6.75
CA HIS A 97 -13.00 -6.76 6.46
C HIS A 97 -12.72 -5.68 5.42
N GLY A 98 -13.43 -5.71 4.29
CA GLY A 98 -13.22 -4.78 3.19
C GLY A 98 -13.54 -3.33 3.55
N ILE A 99 -14.69 -3.09 4.18
CA ILE A 99 -15.06 -1.74 4.62
C ILE A 99 -14.10 -1.23 5.68
N THR A 100 -13.64 -2.08 6.61
CA THR A 100 -12.68 -1.65 7.63
C THR A 100 -11.34 -1.26 7.00
N ILE A 101 -10.84 -2.00 6.00
CA ILE A 101 -9.64 -1.60 5.25
C ILE A 101 -9.86 -0.28 4.52
N ALA A 102 -11.00 -0.09 3.85
CA ALA A 102 -11.29 1.18 3.19
C ALA A 102 -11.23 2.36 4.18
N LEU A 103 -11.84 2.19 5.36
CA LEU A 103 -11.82 3.19 6.42
C LEU A 103 -10.41 3.45 6.96
N THR A 104 -9.65 2.41 7.29
CA THR A 104 -8.34 2.55 7.93
C THR A 104 -7.30 3.09 6.96
N VAL A 105 -7.34 2.69 5.67
CA VAL A 105 -6.54 3.29 4.61
C VAL A 105 -6.91 4.77 4.44
N ALA A 106 -8.20 5.12 4.39
CA ALA A 106 -8.62 6.52 4.24
C ALA A 106 -8.16 7.41 5.41
N ILE A 107 -8.22 6.90 6.64
CA ILE A 107 -7.76 7.60 7.85
C ILE A 107 -6.23 7.82 7.82
N ALA A 108 -5.47 6.82 7.40
CA ALA A 108 -4.01 6.85 7.43
C ALA A 108 -3.37 7.47 6.18
N ALA A 109 -4.07 7.54 5.05
CA ALA A 109 -3.54 7.94 3.76
C ALA A 109 -2.78 9.27 3.78
N ALA A 110 -3.33 10.31 4.43
CA ALA A 110 -2.70 11.63 4.50
C ALA A 110 -1.42 11.67 5.35
N TYR A 111 -1.16 10.66 6.17
CA TYR A 111 -0.04 10.63 7.12
C TYR A 111 1.04 9.64 6.72
N SER A 112 0.65 8.42 6.34
CA SER A 112 1.56 7.31 6.02
C SER A 112 1.39 6.77 4.60
N GLY A 113 0.42 7.26 3.83
CA GLY A 113 -0.01 6.59 2.60
C GLY A 113 -0.94 5.40 2.86
N GLY A 114 -1.22 5.08 4.13
CA GLY A 114 -2.20 4.06 4.51
C GLY A 114 -1.81 2.68 4.00
N HIS A 115 -0.60 2.21 4.33
CA HIS A 115 -0.16 0.88 3.93
C HIS A 115 -0.98 -0.20 4.63
N VAL A 116 -1.16 -0.05 5.94
CA VAL A 116 -2.00 -0.88 6.82
C VAL A 116 -1.69 -2.39 6.68
N ASN A 117 -0.51 -2.75 6.16
CA ASN A 117 -0.16 -4.12 5.79
C ASN A 117 1.36 -4.23 5.51
N PRO A 118 2.09 -5.16 6.18
CA PRO A 118 3.49 -5.39 5.91
C PRO A 118 3.81 -5.77 4.46
N ALA A 119 2.92 -6.51 3.79
CA ALA A 119 3.11 -6.92 2.40
C ALA A 119 3.00 -5.72 1.45
N VAL A 120 2.05 -4.79 1.70
CA VAL A 120 1.98 -3.51 0.97
C VAL A 120 3.24 -2.69 1.21
N THR A 121 3.68 -2.55 2.46
CA THR A 121 4.93 -1.85 2.80
C THR A 121 6.14 -2.45 2.08
N LEU A 122 6.22 -3.77 1.96
CA LEU A 122 7.27 -4.43 1.19
C LEU A 122 7.24 -4.01 -0.28
N GLY A 123 6.06 -3.96 -0.91
CA GLY A 123 5.90 -3.46 -2.27
C GLY A 123 6.51 -2.06 -2.44
N PHE A 124 6.21 -1.14 -1.53
CA PHE A 124 6.71 0.23 -1.59
C PHE A 124 8.23 0.29 -1.42
N LEU A 125 8.77 -0.55 -0.55
CA LEU A 125 10.21 -0.70 -0.35
C LEU A 125 10.90 -1.22 -1.63
N LEU A 126 10.36 -2.29 -2.23
CA LEU A 126 10.95 -2.93 -3.42
C LEU A 126 10.92 -2.04 -4.66
N THR A 127 9.93 -1.17 -4.80
CA THR A 127 9.85 -0.21 -5.92
C THR A 127 10.60 1.10 -5.63
N GLY A 128 11.27 1.23 -4.48
CA GLY A 128 12.04 2.42 -4.10
C GLY A 128 11.19 3.63 -3.71
N ARG A 129 9.94 3.41 -3.28
CA ARG A 129 8.98 4.47 -2.87
C ARG A 129 8.98 4.73 -1.36
N LEU A 130 9.57 3.83 -0.58
CA LEU A 130 9.76 3.97 0.86
C LEU A 130 11.19 3.55 1.22
N ASP A 131 11.86 4.33 2.08
CA ASP A 131 13.19 3.95 2.56
C ASP A 131 13.12 2.78 3.58
N VAL A 132 14.24 2.09 3.76
CA VAL A 132 14.33 0.91 4.63
C VAL A 132 13.97 1.22 6.09
N LEU A 133 14.38 2.36 6.62
CA LEU A 133 14.15 2.70 8.03
C LEU A 133 12.67 3.05 8.27
N ALA A 134 12.04 3.76 7.34
CA ALA A 134 10.61 4.02 7.34
C ALA A 134 9.81 2.72 7.19
N ALA A 135 10.23 1.80 6.31
CA ALA A 135 9.60 0.49 6.17
C ALA A 135 9.65 -0.32 7.47
N ILE A 136 10.80 -0.34 8.16
CA ILE A 136 10.94 -0.98 9.48
C ILE A 136 10.03 -0.31 10.50
N ALA A 137 9.98 1.02 10.55
CA ALA A 137 9.11 1.76 11.47
C ALA A 137 7.63 1.43 11.21
N TYR A 138 7.23 1.29 9.94
CA TYR A 138 5.87 0.89 9.57
C TYR A 138 5.60 -0.54 10.04
N TRP A 139 6.46 -1.51 9.73
CA TRP A 139 6.25 -2.90 10.16
C TRP A 139 6.13 -3.03 11.68
N VAL A 140 6.98 -2.33 12.45
CA VAL A 140 6.88 -2.32 13.92
C VAL A 140 5.55 -1.72 14.36
N ALA A 141 5.16 -0.56 13.82
CA ALA A 141 3.90 0.08 14.17
C ALA A 141 2.67 -0.78 13.81
N GLN A 142 2.68 -1.38 12.63
CA GLN A 142 1.62 -2.27 12.13
C GLN A 142 1.47 -3.50 13.04
N LEU A 143 2.59 -4.14 13.42
CA LEU A 143 2.57 -5.29 14.32
C LEU A 143 2.07 -4.92 15.73
N LEU A 144 2.55 -3.81 16.29
CA LEU A 144 2.11 -3.33 17.60
C LEU A 144 0.63 -2.95 17.59
N GLY A 145 0.17 -2.28 16.53
CA GLY A 145 -1.24 -1.93 16.33
C GLY A 145 -2.11 -3.17 16.26
N ALA A 146 -1.70 -4.15 15.45
CA ALA A 146 -2.40 -5.41 15.31
C ALA A 146 -2.50 -6.19 16.63
N ILE A 147 -1.41 -6.29 17.39
CA ILE A 147 -1.38 -6.93 18.71
C ILE A 147 -2.31 -6.20 19.69
N ALA A 148 -2.31 -4.86 19.69
CA ALA A 148 -3.22 -4.07 20.51
C ALA A 148 -4.69 -4.28 20.12
N GLY A 149 -5.01 -4.34 18.82
CA GLY A 149 -6.36 -4.63 18.33
C GLY A 149 -6.85 -6.02 18.74
N GLY A 150 -5.99 -7.04 18.60
CA GLY A 150 -6.29 -8.40 19.07
C GLY A 150 -6.44 -8.48 20.59
N PHE A 151 -5.67 -7.69 21.35
CA PHE A 151 -5.80 -7.62 22.80
C PHE A 151 -7.17 -7.09 23.20
N LEU A 152 -7.58 -5.95 22.65
CA LEU A 152 -8.89 -5.35 22.91
C LEU A 152 -10.03 -6.31 22.56
N LEU A 153 -9.90 -7.03 21.44
CA LEU A 153 -10.87 -8.06 21.08
C LEU A 153 -10.94 -9.18 22.14
N SER A 154 -9.78 -9.65 22.60
CA SER A 154 -9.70 -10.72 23.61
C SER A 154 -10.34 -10.35 24.95
N LEU A 155 -10.37 -9.06 25.29
CA LEU A 155 -11.07 -8.56 26.49
C LEU A 155 -12.59 -8.64 26.35
N ILE A 156 -13.13 -8.46 25.15
CA ILE A 156 -14.57 -8.47 24.88
C ILE A 156 -15.09 -9.89 24.72
N TRP A 157 -14.40 -10.73 23.95
CA TRP A 157 -14.87 -12.07 23.57
C TRP A 157 -14.27 -13.20 24.41
N GLY A 158 -13.20 -12.92 25.17
CA GLY A 158 -12.44 -13.93 25.90
C GLY A 158 -11.53 -14.77 24.99
N LYS A 159 -10.53 -15.45 25.57
CA LYS A 159 -9.45 -16.11 24.82
C LYS A 159 -9.82 -17.36 24.00
N LYS A 160 -11.05 -17.89 24.13
CA LYS A 160 -11.42 -19.23 23.61
C LYS A 160 -12.76 -19.28 22.87
N VAL A 161 -13.41 -18.14 22.64
CA VAL A 161 -14.61 -18.10 21.80
C VAL A 161 -14.12 -18.02 20.35
N HIS A 162 -14.45 -19.04 19.56
CA HIS A 162 -14.23 -19.21 18.10
C HIS A 162 -12.85 -18.82 17.50
N GLY A 163 -11.79 -18.78 18.30
CA GLY A 163 -10.42 -18.58 17.81
C GLY A 163 -10.00 -17.12 17.61
N LEU A 164 -10.79 -16.14 18.10
CA LEU A 164 -10.51 -14.70 18.00
C LEU A 164 -10.30 -14.21 16.56
N GLY A 165 -11.01 -14.82 15.61
CA GLY A 165 -10.83 -14.56 14.18
C GLY A 165 -9.44 -14.91 13.63
N SER A 166 -8.77 -15.89 14.23
CA SER A 166 -7.49 -16.42 13.74
C SER A 166 -7.66 -17.15 12.41
N HIS A 167 -6.64 -17.03 11.58
CA HIS A 167 -6.56 -17.72 10.30
C HIS A 167 -6.27 -19.20 10.53
N SER A 168 -6.88 -20.05 9.71
CA SER A 168 -6.68 -21.50 9.77
C SER A 168 -7.11 -22.12 8.46
N PHE A 169 -6.42 -23.20 8.08
CA PHE A 169 -6.74 -23.92 6.86
C PHE A 169 -8.01 -24.74 7.07
N ALA A 170 -8.91 -24.69 6.08
CA ALA A 170 -10.06 -25.56 6.05
C ALA A 170 -9.61 -27.02 5.93
N PRO A 171 -10.39 -27.99 6.46
CA PRO A 171 -10.08 -29.40 6.32
C PRO A 171 -9.85 -29.81 4.86
N GLY A 172 -8.72 -30.47 4.59
CA GLY A 172 -8.36 -30.94 3.25
C GLY A 172 -7.55 -29.95 2.41
N VAL A 173 -7.34 -28.71 2.86
CA VAL A 173 -6.44 -27.76 2.20
C VAL A 173 -4.99 -28.11 2.53
N SER A 174 -4.18 -28.39 1.51
CA SER A 174 -2.74 -28.66 1.69
C SER A 174 -1.94 -27.37 1.93
N THR A 175 -0.78 -27.49 2.56
CA THR A 175 0.13 -26.35 2.79
C THR A 175 0.51 -25.61 1.51
N VAL A 176 0.78 -26.35 0.43
CA VAL A 176 1.10 -25.75 -0.89
C VAL A 176 -0.09 -24.98 -1.43
N HIS A 177 -1.28 -25.57 -1.38
CA HIS A 177 -2.46 -24.91 -1.91
C HIS A 177 -2.83 -23.64 -1.12
N GLY A 178 -2.71 -23.68 0.21
CA GLY A 178 -2.92 -22.47 1.01
C GLY A 178 -1.87 -21.38 0.75
N LEU A 179 -0.62 -21.76 0.47
CA LEU A 179 0.40 -20.80 0.04
C LEU A 179 0.03 -20.15 -1.30
N GLU A 180 -0.43 -20.93 -2.28
CA GLU A 180 -0.91 -20.41 -3.58
C GLU A 180 -2.05 -19.40 -3.41
N VAL A 181 -3.04 -19.74 -2.56
CA VAL A 181 -4.17 -18.85 -2.25
C VAL A 181 -3.66 -17.52 -1.67
N GLU A 182 -2.81 -17.55 -0.65
CA GLU A 182 -2.31 -16.31 -0.03
C GLU A 182 -1.44 -15.48 -0.99
N ILE A 183 -0.67 -16.11 -1.88
CA ILE A 183 0.07 -15.42 -2.95
C ILE A 183 -0.90 -14.67 -3.87
N ILE A 184 -1.90 -15.36 -4.40
CA ILE A 184 -2.82 -14.81 -5.41
C ILE A 184 -3.68 -13.69 -4.80
N LEU A 185 -4.23 -13.91 -3.61
CA LEU A 185 -5.11 -12.92 -2.97
C LEU A 185 -4.34 -11.64 -2.60
N THR A 186 -3.11 -11.79 -2.11
CA THR A 186 -2.27 -10.62 -1.81
C THR A 186 -1.77 -9.94 -3.09
N PHE A 187 -1.49 -10.70 -4.15
CA PHE A 187 -1.18 -10.15 -5.47
C PHE A 187 -2.32 -9.23 -5.94
N VAL A 188 -3.58 -9.67 -5.87
CA VAL A 188 -4.75 -8.85 -6.27
C VAL A 188 -4.87 -7.58 -5.42
N LEU A 189 -4.67 -7.70 -4.10
CA LEU A 189 -4.66 -6.55 -3.19
C LEU A 189 -3.59 -5.52 -3.59
N VAL A 190 -2.34 -5.96 -3.74
CA VAL A 190 -1.22 -5.05 -4.04
C VAL A 190 -1.28 -4.53 -5.48
N LEU A 191 -1.80 -5.31 -6.43
CA LEU A 191 -2.08 -4.85 -7.78
C LEU A 191 -3.09 -3.69 -7.76
N THR A 192 -4.13 -3.80 -6.92
CA THR A 192 -5.13 -2.74 -6.75
C THR A 192 -4.51 -1.51 -6.09
N VAL A 193 -3.66 -1.67 -5.08
CA VAL A 193 -2.88 -0.56 -4.51
C VAL A 193 -2.05 0.13 -5.59
N TRP A 194 -1.35 -0.63 -6.45
CA TRP A 194 -0.51 -0.04 -7.48
C TRP A 194 -1.32 0.70 -8.54
N GLY A 195 -2.36 0.08 -9.10
CA GLY A 195 -3.17 0.68 -10.15
C GLY A 195 -4.04 1.86 -9.71
N THR A 196 -4.28 2.02 -8.40
CA THR A 196 -5.13 3.10 -7.88
C THR A 196 -4.34 4.11 -7.08
N ALA A 197 -3.67 3.70 -6.01
CA ALA A 197 -2.98 4.59 -5.06
C ALA A 197 -1.57 4.97 -5.51
N VAL A 198 -0.87 4.14 -6.28
CA VAL A 198 0.54 4.43 -6.68
C VAL A 198 0.63 5.04 -8.08
N ASP A 199 -0.01 4.45 -9.09
CA ASP A 199 0.03 4.92 -10.48
C ASP A 199 -0.45 6.38 -10.60
N PRO A 200 0.35 7.33 -11.14
CA PRO A 200 -0.07 8.72 -11.30
C PRO A 200 -1.42 8.92 -12.02
N ARG A 201 -1.83 7.97 -12.87
CA ARG A 201 -3.10 7.97 -13.61
C ARG A 201 -4.27 7.37 -12.81
N GLY A 202 -3.97 6.70 -11.70
CA GLY A 202 -4.96 6.04 -10.85
C GLY A 202 -5.83 7.04 -10.07
N ASN A 203 -7.11 6.67 -9.85
CA ASN A 203 -8.06 7.51 -9.11
C ASN A 203 -7.77 7.46 -7.59
N LYS A 204 -6.99 8.43 -7.10
CA LYS A 204 -6.58 8.52 -5.69
C LYS A 204 -7.74 8.70 -4.72
N THR A 205 -8.80 9.40 -5.15
CA THR A 205 -10.00 9.62 -4.34
C THR A 205 -10.73 8.31 -4.04
N LEU A 206 -10.78 7.40 -5.01
CA LEU A 206 -11.42 6.10 -4.84
C LEU A 206 -10.49 5.01 -4.29
N ALA A 207 -9.18 5.24 -4.26
CA ALA A 207 -8.20 4.22 -3.92
C ALA A 207 -8.47 3.51 -2.58
N PRO A 208 -8.78 4.19 -1.45
CA PRO A 208 -9.08 3.48 -0.20
C PRO A 208 -10.25 2.48 -0.34
N TYR A 209 -11.32 2.88 -1.03
CA TYR A 209 -12.48 2.02 -1.24
C TYR A 209 -12.18 0.83 -2.16
N LEU A 210 -11.41 1.05 -3.23
CA LEU A 210 -11.02 -0.02 -4.15
C LEU A 210 -10.07 -1.02 -3.48
N ILE A 211 -9.15 -0.55 -2.64
CA ILE A 211 -8.28 -1.41 -1.82
C ILE A 211 -9.11 -2.23 -0.83
N GLY A 212 -10.10 -1.61 -0.18
CA GLY A 212 -11.05 -2.32 0.67
C GLY A 212 -11.86 -3.37 -0.09
N LEU A 213 -12.31 -3.06 -1.31
CA LEU A 213 -13.00 -4.03 -2.17
C LEU A 213 -12.10 -5.20 -2.60
N ALA A 214 -10.81 -4.97 -2.82
CA ALA A 214 -9.87 -6.07 -3.08
C ALA A 214 -9.78 -7.04 -1.89
N VAL A 215 -9.75 -6.50 -0.65
CA VAL A 215 -9.81 -7.34 0.56
C VAL A 215 -11.16 -8.04 0.70
N PHE A 216 -12.27 -7.36 0.43
CA PHE A 216 -13.61 -7.96 0.41
C PHE A 216 -13.66 -9.19 -0.51
N VAL A 217 -13.23 -9.03 -1.77
CA VAL A 217 -13.19 -10.12 -2.75
C VAL A 217 -12.23 -11.23 -2.31
N GLY A 218 -11.08 -10.87 -1.76
CA GLY A 218 -10.13 -11.84 -1.22
C GLY A 218 -10.71 -12.69 -0.10
N VAL A 219 -11.45 -12.08 0.83
CA VAL A 219 -12.13 -12.81 1.91
C VAL A 219 -13.26 -13.68 1.37
N LEU A 220 -14.08 -13.19 0.44
CA LEU A 220 -15.11 -14.01 -0.21
C LEU A 220 -14.51 -15.28 -0.86
N PHE A 221 -13.36 -15.14 -1.51
CA PHE A 221 -12.69 -16.24 -2.19
C PHE A 221 -12.00 -17.20 -1.21
N GLY A 222 -11.18 -16.67 -0.30
CA GLY A 222 -10.30 -17.49 0.53
C GLY A 222 -10.94 -18.00 1.82
N ALA A 223 -12.08 -17.46 2.26
CA ALA A 223 -12.73 -17.86 3.53
C ALA A 223 -12.91 -19.39 3.67
N PRO A 224 -13.44 -20.11 2.66
CA PRO A 224 -13.58 -21.57 2.74
C PRO A 224 -12.27 -22.34 2.53
N LEU A 225 -11.14 -21.65 2.34
CA LEU A 225 -9.83 -22.23 2.04
C LEU A 225 -8.85 -21.97 3.18
N THR A 226 -8.23 -20.80 3.22
CA THR A 226 -7.17 -20.47 4.18
C THR A 226 -7.65 -19.62 5.34
N GLY A 227 -8.93 -19.17 5.32
CA GLY A 227 -9.40 -18.08 6.18
C GLY A 227 -8.48 -16.88 5.98
N PRO A 228 -8.60 -16.14 4.87
CA PRO A 228 -7.44 -15.62 4.19
C PRO A 228 -6.85 -14.43 4.94
N SER A 229 -5.52 -14.33 4.93
CA SER A 229 -4.81 -13.27 5.65
C SER A 229 -4.69 -12.01 4.81
N LEU A 230 -4.03 -12.13 3.66
CA LEU A 230 -3.54 -11.03 2.82
C LEU A 230 -2.58 -10.05 3.55
N ASN A 231 -2.40 -10.17 4.86
CA ASN A 231 -1.81 -9.17 5.74
C ASN A 231 -1.10 -9.84 6.92
N PRO A 232 0.24 -9.94 6.89
CA PRO A 232 1.00 -10.61 7.94
C PRO A 232 0.79 -10.01 9.34
N ALA A 233 0.67 -8.67 9.45
CA ALA A 233 0.47 -8.02 10.75
C ALA A 233 -0.90 -8.37 11.34
N ARG A 234 -1.95 -8.39 10.50
CA ARG A 234 -3.26 -8.88 10.93
C ARG A 234 -3.10 -10.27 11.55
N THR A 235 -2.50 -11.21 10.82
CA THR A 235 -2.38 -12.59 11.28
C THR A 235 -1.69 -12.70 12.64
N VAL A 236 -0.60 -11.95 12.85
CA VAL A 236 0.05 -11.89 14.17
C VAL A 236 -0.88 -11.34 15.24
N GLY A 237 -1.61 -10.26 14.93
CA GLY A 237 -2.49 -9.58 15.88
C GLY A 237 -3.49 -10.51 16.55
N VAL A 238 -4.06 -11.45 15.81
CA VAL A 238 -4.99 -12.45 16.36
C VAL A 238 -4.29 -13.69 16.93
N ALA A 239 -3.21 -14.17 16.29
CA ALA A 239 -2.47 -15.36 16.70
C ALA A 239 -1.88 -15.25 18.12
N VAL A 240 -1.38 -14.07 18.49
CA VAL A 240 -0.81 -13.82 19.82
C VAL A 240 -1.82 -14.08 20.94
N TRP A 241 -3.09 -13.74 20.72
CA TRP A 241 -4.13 -13.82 21.75
C TRP A 241 -4.95 -15.10 21.69
N SER A 242 -5.10 -15.70 20.51
CA SER A 242 -5.75 -17.01 20.34
C SER A 242 -4.82 -18.17 20.66
N GLY A 243 -3.51 -17.97 20.56
CA GLY A 243 -2.51 -19.03 20.63
C GLY A 243 -2.45 -19.91 19.38
N ASN A 244 -3.18 -19.56 18.32
CA ASN A 244 -3.17 -20.31 17.06
C ASN A 244 -2.03 -19.81 16.15
N TRP A 245 -0.98 -20.62 16.05
CA TRP A 245 0.17 -20.39 15.18
C TRP A 245 0.24 -21.40 14.02
N ASP A 246 -0.84 -22.11 13.77
CA ASP A 246 -0.87 -23.14 12.74
C ASP A 246 -0.61 -22.52 11.36
N HIS A 247 0.31 -23.11 10.61
CA HIS A 247 0.71 -22.69 9.27
C HIS A 247 1.12 -21.19 9.19
N HIS A 248 1.47 -20.56 10.31
CA HIS A 248 1.63 -19.10 10.41
C HIS A 248 2.61 -18.52 9.39
N TRP A 249 3.68 -19.25 9.09
CA TRP A 249 4.70 -18.84 8.12
C TRP A 249 4.14 -18.66 6.70
N VAL A 250 3.06 -19.36 6.33
CA VAL A 250 2.40 -19.21 5.02
C VAL A 250 1.80 -17.82 4.88
N TYR A 251 1.20 -17.29 5.94
CA TYR A 251 0.64 -15.94 5.98
C TYR A 251 1.70 -14.82 6.03
N TRP A 252 2.98 -15.18 6.01
CA TRP A 252 4.09 -14.25 5.75
C TRP A 252 4.64 -14.43 4.35
N LEU A 253 5.03 -15.67 4.01
CA LEU A 253 5.69 -15.96 2.75
C LEU A 253 4.76 -15.69 1.57
N GLY A 254 3.52 -16.16 1.64
CA GLY A 254 2.54 -16.00 0.57
C GLY A 254 2.27 -14.53 0.27
N PRO A 255 1.85 -13.72 1.27
CA PRO A 255 1.63 -12.30 1.07
C PRO A 255 2.85 -11.54 0.56
N PHE A 256 4.06 -11.85 1.04
CA PHE A 256 5.28 -11.20 0.56
C PHE A 256 5.60 -11.52 -0.90
N ILE A 257 5.47 -12.78 -1.32
CA ILE A 257 5.65 -13.16 -2.72
C ILE A 257 4.60 -12.46 -3.60
N GLY A 258 3.33 -12.55 -3.23
CA GLY A 258 2.24 -11.92 -3.98
C GLY A 258 2.43 -10.41 -4.14
N ALA A 259 2.79 -9.73 -3.05
CA ALA A 259 3.07 -8.30 -3.04
C ALA A 259 4.27 -7.92 -3.92
N ALA A 260 5.39 -8.64 -3.78
CA ALA A 260 6.59 -8.37 -4.56
C ALA A 260 6.32 -8.52 -6.07
N VAL A 261 5.65 -9.60 -6.47
CA VAL A 261 5.29 -9.84 -7.87
C VAL A 261 4.35 -8.74 -8.38
N ALA A 262 3.27 -8.41 -7.65
CA ALA A 262 2.30 -7.40 -8.07
C ALA A 262 2.94 -6.01 -8.23
N ALA A 263 3.66 -5.55 -7.20
CA ALA A 263 4.26 -4.22 -7.17
C ALA A 263 5.33 -4.06 -8.27
N LEU A 264 6.24 -5.03 -8.41
CA LEU A 264 7.30 -4.98 -9.42
C LEU A 264 6.73 -5.11 -10.83
N LEU A 265 5.79 -6.03 -11.06
CA LEU A 265 5.13 -6.18 -12.36
C LEU A 265 4.45 -4.86 -12.76
N PHE A 266 3.65 -4.28 -11.86
CA PHE A 266 2.90 -3.07 -12.19
C PHE A 266 3.82 -1.87 -12.41
N GLU A 267 4.79 -1.68 -11.52
CA GLU A 267 5.79 -0.61 -11.61
C GLU A 267 6.58 -0.67 -12.92
N LEU A 268 7.09 -1.85 -13.30
CA LEU A 268 7.93 -2.00 -14.48
C LEU A 268 7.13 -1.97 -15.78
N ALA A 269 6.01 -2.69 -15.85
CA ALA A 269 5.27 -2.87 -17.09
C ALA A 269 4.29 -1.74 -17.40
N PHE A 270 3.76 -1.05 -16.39
CA PHE A 270 2.69 -0.07 -16.59
C PHE A 270 3.07 1.35 -16.20
N ILE A 271 3.90 1.56 -15.17
CA ILE A 271 4.29 2.92 -14.77
C ILE A 271 5.51 3.35 -15.60
N ARG A 272 6.65 2.66 -15.43
CA ARG A 272 7.92 3.09 -16.06
C ARG A 272 7.98 2.87 -17.55
N ALA A 273 7.35 1.82 -18.08
CA ALA A 273 7.34 1.56 -19.52
C ALA A 273 6.57 2.61 -20.33
N THR A 274 5.71 3.41 -19.68
CA THR A 274 4.91 4.46 -20.34
C THR A 274 5.45 5.87 -20.14
N ASP A 275 6.53 6.03 -19.36
CA ASP A 275 7.27 7.29 -19.34
C ASP A 275 8.07 7.39 -20.65
N PRO A 276 7.91 8.44 -21.47
CA PRO A 276 8.73 8.60 -22.66
C PRO A 276 10.21 8.65 -22.22
N PRO A 277 11.14 8.02 -22.97
CA PRO A 277 12.55 8.18 -22.68
C PRO A 277 12.88 9.68 -22.67
N GLU A 278 13.75 10.11 -21.74
CA GLU A 278 14.32 11.47 -21.57
C GLU A 278 15.04 12.02 -22.84
N HIS A 279 14.81 11.43 -24.01
CA HIS A 279 15.45 11.71 -25.28
C HIS A 279 14.94 12.96 -25.99
N ASP A 280 13.80 13.54 -25.61
CA ASP A 280 13.31 14.80 -26.20
C ASP A 280 14.21 15.99 -25.81
N ASP A 281 14.86 15.94 -24.65
CA ASP A 281 15.77 17.00 -24.20
C ASP A 281 17.07 17.02 -25.01
N ILE A 282 17.56 15.86 -25.49
CA ILE A 282 18.79 15.78 -26.29
C ILE A 282 18.58 16.37 -27.68
N TYR A 283 17.42 16.14 -28.31
CA TYR A 283 17.13 16.74 -29.61
C TYR A 283 16.90 18.23 -29.50
N GLU A 284 16.20 18.72 -28.47
CA GLU A 284 16.08 20.16 -28.24
C GLU A 284 17.42 20.81 -27.88
N GLU A 285 18.31 20.15 -27.14
CA GLU A 285 19.64 20.65 -26.81
C GLU A 285 20.58 20.67 -28.03
N ILE A 286 20.51 19.66 -28.91
CA ILE A 286 21.23 19.63 -30.19
C ILE A 286 20.69 20.71 -31.15
N LEU A 287 19.36 20.87 -31.24
CA LEU A 287 18.74 21.89 -32.10
C LEU A 287 18.95 23.31 -31.58
N ALA A 288 19.11 23.48 -30.25
CA ALA A 288 19.43 24.75 -29.61
C ALA A 288 20.93 25.09 -29.62
N ASN A 289 21.80 24.15 -30.03
CA ASN A 289 23.23 24.41 -30.13
C ASN A 289 23.56 25.13 -31.45
N GLU A 290 23.95 26.40 -31.34
CA GLU A 290 24.29 27.27 -32.48
C GLU A 290 25.48 26.73 -33.30
N GLU A 291 26.35 25.87 -32.73
CA GLU A 291 27.45 25.22 -33.45
C GLU A 291 27.00 24.19 -34.50
N PHE A 292 25.78 23.64 -34.40
CA PHE A 292 25.24 22.68 -35.37
C PHE A 292 24.30 23.30 -36.41
N GLN A 293 24.03 24.60 -36.30
CA GLN A 293 23.15 25.36 -37.21
C GLN A 293 23.95 26.21 -38.24
N ALA A 294 25.28 26.07 -38.28
CA ALA A 294 26.20 26.75 -39.20
C ALA A 294 26.71 25.81 -40.30
#